data_AF-A0A7J8YNK0-F1
#
_entry.id   AF-A0A7J8YNK0-F1
#
_cell.length_a   1.000
_cell.length_b   1.000
_cell.length_c   1.000
_cell.angle_alpha   90.00
_cell.angle_beta   90.00
_cell.angle_gamma   90.00
#
_symmetry.space_group_name_H-M   'P 1'
#
loop_
_entity.id
_entity.type
_entity.pdbx_description
1 polymer ?
#
loop_
_entity_poly.entity_id
_entity_poly.type
_entity_poly.pdbx_seq_one_letter_code
_entity_poly.pdbx_strand_id
1 'polypeptide(L)'
;IVQVSSPYSEAVFANSYPPSACIFKSHVVPFMKPLLQLFSQIGSPFYINAYPFLAYKNDPQHIDINYALFKDNRGIYDAKTKLHYDNMFEAQVDAAYSALEKAAGATVKNARTYNRHLRKRLTKKKGTPLRPKIPVRAYVFALFNENSKPGPTSERNFGLFKPDGSIAYDIGFTGLVPSSAPPLSFKDIAAQGWLRWSYSLLFMACSVVLQQGLG
;
A
#
# COMPACT_ATOMS: atom_id res chain seq x y z
N ILE A 1 -4.89 13.75 26.80
CA ILE A 1 -5.41 12.67 25.92
C ILE A 1 -5.02 11.34 26.57
N VAL A 2 -5.98 10.44 26.81
CA VAL A 2 -5.69 9.10 27.37
C VAL A 2 -5.69 8.10 26.21
N GLN A 3 -4.60 7.37 26.01
CA GLN A 3 -4.48 6.32 24.99
C GLN A 3 -4.60 4.95 25.66
N VAL A 4 -5.43 4.07 25.08
CA VAL A 4 -5.55 2.68 25.52
C VAL A 4 -4.77 1.80 24.54
N SER A 5 -3.73 1.12 25.00
CA SER A 5 -2.94 0.19 24.19
C SER A 5 -2.33 -0.92 25.08
N SER A 6 -1.68 -1.89 24.47
CA SER A 6 -0.96 -2.97 25.15
C SER A 6 0.42 -3.17 24.53
N PRO A 7 1.49 -3.32 25.32
CA PRO A 7 2.77 -3.76 24.81
C PRO A 7 2.74 -5.26 24.49
N TYR A 8 3.37 -5.66 23.38
CA TYR A 8 3.50 -7.05 22.96
C TYR A 8 4.97 -7.47 22.93
N SER A 9 5.26 -8.72 23.26
CA SER A 9 6.57 -9.32 23.00
C SER A 9 6.72 -9.65 21.52
N GLU A 10 7.93 -9.56 20.96
CA GLU A 10 8.23 -10.06 19.60
C GLU A 10 7.94 -11.55 19.42
N ALA A 11 7.77 -12.31 20.51
CA ALA A 11 7.33 -13.70 20.47
C ALA A 11 5.94 -13.91 19.81
N VAL A 12 5.18 -12.84 19.56
CA VAL A 12 3.94 -12.89 18.74
C VAL A 12 4.21 -13.13 17.25
N PHE A 13 5.43 -12.86 16.78
CA PHE A 13 5.83 -13.05 15.39
C PHE A 13 6.28 -14.50 15.12
N ALA A 14 5.97 -15.00 13.91
CA ALA A 14 6.42 -16.31 13.46
C ALA A 14 7.87 -16.28 12.95
N ASN A 15 8.29 -15.12 12.43
CA ASN A 15 9.60 -14.81 11.92
C ASN A 15 9.78 -13.29 11.98
N SER A 16 11.02 -12.81 12.06
CA SER A 16 11.35 -11.38 12.07
C SER A 16 12.52 -11.02 11.14
N TYR A 17 13.16 -12.02 10.50
CA TYR A 17 14.29 -11.82 9.58
C TYR A 17 14.01 -12.39 8.18
N PRO A 18 14.32 -11.64 7.09
CA PRO A 18 14.58 -10.20 7.11
C PRO A 18 13.31 -9.43 7.53
N PRO A 19 13.39 -8.14 7.95
CA PRO A 19 12.25 -7.39 8.49
C PRO A 19 10.99 -7.43 7.60
N SER A 20 11.14 -7.29 6.28
CA SER A 20 10.03 -7.34 5.33
C SER A 20 9.33 -8.71 5.22
N ALA A 21 9.90 -9.76 5.79
CA ALA A 21 9.31 -11.10 5.85
C ALA A 21 8.41 -11.30 7.07
N CYS A 22 8.54 -10.48 8.12
CA CYS A 22 7.86 -10.66 9.40
C CYS A 22 6.33 -10.80 9.29
N ILE A 23 5.76 -11.79 9.98
CA ILE A 23 4.32 -12.01 10.14
C ILE A 23 3.99 -12.42 11.58
N PHE A 24 2.77 -12.15 12.02
CA PHE A 24 2.25 -12.77 13.24
C PHE A 24 2.14 -14.29 13.10
N LYS A 25 2.33 -15.01 14.21
CA LYS A 25 2.01 -16.44 14.31
C LYS A 25 0.55 -16.68 13.91
N SER A 26 0.31 -17.74 13.15
CA SER A 26 -1.02 -18.06 12.62
C SER A 26 -2.10 -18.17 13.69
N HIS A 27 -1.77 -18.74 14.86
CA HIS A 27 -2.69 -18.85 16.01
C HIS A 27 -2.86 -17.53 16.79
N VAL A 28 -1.99 -16.54 16.60
CA VAL A 28 -2.11 -15.20 17.23
C VAL A 28 -2.97 -14.26 16.39
N VAL A 29 -2.96 -14.42 15.06
CA VAL A 29 -3.70 -13.55 14.11
C VAL A 29 -5.19 -13.36 14.46
N PRO A 30 -5.97 -14.39 14.84
CA PRO A 30 -7.38 -14.23 15.19
C PRO A 30 -7.62 -13.27 16.36
N PHE A 31 -6.69 -13.21 17.31
CA PHE A 31 -6.75 -12.31 18.46
C PHE A 31 -6.19 -10.93 18.14
N MET A 32 -5.14 -10.87 17.31
CA MET A 32 -4.48 -9.61 16.96
C MET A 32 -5.36 -8.72 16.08
N LYS A 33 -6.10 -9.29 15.11
CA LYS A 33 -6.97 -8.52 14.20
C LYS A 33 -7.99 -7.61 14.91
N PRO A 34 -8.84 -8.09 15.84
CA PRO A 34 -9.79 -7.21 16.53
C PRO A 34 -9.09 -6.16 17.39
N LEU A 35 -7.93 -6.45 17.97
CA LEU A 35 -7.14 -5.48 18.74
C LEU A 35 -6.58 -4.37 17.85
N LEU A 36 -6.00 -4.72 16.70
CA LEU A 36 -5.51 -3.73 15.73
C LEU A 36 -6.65 -2.88 15.18
N GLN A 37 -7.84 -3.46 14.98
CA GLN A 37 -9.03 -2.71 14.60
C GLN A 37 -9.44 -1.71 15.70
N LEU A 38 -9.46 -2.14 16.97
CA LEU A 38 -9.74 -1.25 18.09
C LEU A 38 -8.74 -0.10 18.16
N PHE A 39 -7.44 -0.39 18.10
CA PHE A 39 -6.38 0.63 18.14
C PHE A 39 -6.52 1.63 17.00
N SER A 40 -6.84 1.16 15.79
CA SER A 40 -7.11 2.03 14.65
C SER A 40 -8.33 2.93 14.90
N GLN A 41 -9.41 2.41 15.49
CA GLN A 41 -10.63 3.18 15.76
C GLN A 41 -10.44 4.26 16.82
N ILE A 42 -9.63 4.00 17.85
CA ILE A 42 -9.40 4.93 18.96
C ILE A 42 -8.17 5.82 18.76
N GLY A 43 -7.44 5.65 17.64
CA GLY A 43 -6.21 6.39 17.36
C GLY A 43 -5.04 6.02 18.29
N SER A 44 -5.03 4.80 18.82
CA SER A 44 -3.94 4.29 19.65
C SER A 44 -2.86 3.62 18.81
N PRO A 45 -1.58 3.74 19.19
CA PRO A 45 -0.49 3.01 18.54
C PRO A 45 -0.46 1.53 18.98
N PHE A 46 0.23 0.71 18.19
CA PHE A 46 0.65 -0.63 18.58
C PHE A 46 2.03 -0.56 19.25
N TYR A 47 2.19 -1.11 20.46
CA TYR A 47 3.47 -1.14 21.15
C TYR A 47 4.12 -2.52 21.05
N ILE A 48 5.39 -2.56 20.66
CA ILE A 48 6.21 -3.78 20.67
C ILE A 48 7.39 -3.59 21.63
N ASN A 49 7.68 -4.62 22.42
CA ASN A 49 8.86 -4.67 23.26
C ASN A 49 10.04 -5.15 22.41
N ALA A 50 10.90 -4.23 21.98
CA ALA A 50 12.12 -4.54 21.26
C ALA A 50 13.27 -4.82 22.24
N TYR A 51 13.90 -5.99 22.12
CA TYR A 51 15.03 -6.39 22.97
C TYR A 51 16.21 -6.92 22.14
N PRO A 52 16.97 -6.06 21.45
CA PRO A 52 18.12 -6.47 20.63
C PRO A 52 19.12 -7.37 21.36
N PHE A 53 19.47 -7.02 22.60
CA PHE A 53 20.43 -7.78 23.39
C PHE A 53 19.93 -9.19 23.75
N LEU A 54 18.61 -9.36 23.96
CA LEU A 54 18.04 -10.67 24.22
C LEU A 54 18.09 -11.56 22.96
N ALA A 55 17.85 -10.98 21.79
CA ALA A 55 17.99 -11.69 20.52
C ALA A 55 19.43 -12.17 20.33
N TYR A 56 20.43 -11.30 20.53
CA TYR A 56 21.85 -11.68 20.52
C TYR A 56 22.15 -12.81 21.51
N LYS A 57 21.71 -12.70 22.76
CA LYS A 57 21.97 -13.71 23.79
C LYS A 57 21.41 -15.09 23.40
N ASN A 58 20.30 -15.13 22.66
CA ASN A 58 19.67 -16.37 22.22
C ASN A 58 20.36 -17.00 21.00
N ASP A 59 21.00 -16.20 20.14
CA ASP A 59 21.74 -16.67 18.96
C ASP A 59 23.06 -15.90 18.74
N PRO A 60 24.04 -16.04 19.65
CA PRO A 60 25.28 -15.27 19.60
C PRO A 60 26.23 -15.74 18.49
N GLN A 61 25.93 -16.85 17.83
CA GLN A 61 26.73 -17.37 16.72
C GLN A 61 26.43 -16.65 15.40
N HIS A 62 25.19 -16.20 15.22
CA HIS A 62 24.76 -15.55 13.97
C HIS A 62 24.47 -14.06 14.13
N ILE A 63 24.20 -13.60 15.36
CA ILE A 63 23.95 -12.19 15.64
C ILE A 63 25.25 -11.54 16.13
N ASP A 64 25.71 -10.52 15.42
CA ASP A 64 26.79 -9.67 15.88
C ASP A 64 26.34 -8.86 17.11
N ILE A 65 27.10 -8.91 18.19
CA ILE A 65 26.81 -8.12 19.39
C ILE A 65 26.82 -6.62 19.09
N ASN A 66 27.66 -6.15 18.16
CA ASN A 66 27.75 -4.75 17.78
C ASN A 66 26.45 -4.27 17.09
N TYR A 67 25.82 -5.14 16.31
CA TYR A 67 24.51 -4.90 15.68
C TYR A 67 23.40 -4.70 16.73
N ALA A 68 23.47 -5.42 17.85
CA ALA A 68 22.53 -5.27 18.97
C ALA A 68 22.85 -4.07 19.88
N LEU A 69 24.07 -3.53 19.84
CA LEU A 69 24.58 -2.47 20.72
C LEU A 69 24.77 -1.11 20.01
N PHE A 70 24.26 -0.94 18.80
CA PHE A 70 24.43 0.29 17.99
C PHE A 70 25.89 0.66 17.74
N LYS A 71 26.78 -0.33 17.65
CA LYS A 71 28.20 -0.16 17.33
C LYS A 71 28.47 -0.50 15.87
N ASP A 72 29.62 -0.07 15.36
CA ASP A 72 30.04 -0.37 13.99
C ASP A 72 30.03 -1.89 13.71
N ASN A 73 29.35 -2.27 12.62
CA ASN A 73 29.11 -3.65 12.23
C ASN A 73 28.70 -3.72 10.75
N ARG A 74 28.53 -4.92 10.20
CA ARG A 74 28.16 -5.09 8.78
C ARG A 74 26.68 -4.77 8.48
N GLY A 75 25.86 -4.64 9.51
CA GLY A 75 24.41 -4.52 9.43
C GLY A 75 23.76 -5.73 8.79
N ILE A 76 22.48 -5.58 8.44
CA ILE A 76 21.76 -6.54 7.60
C ILE A 76 21.16 -5.84 6.39
N TYR A 77 21.08 -6.58 5.27
CA TYR A 77 20.45 -6.08 4.05
C TYR A 77 19.16 -6.85 3.76
N ASP A 78 18.04 -6.14 3.66
CA ASP A 78 16.77 -6.71 3.24
C ASP A 78 16.65 -6.66 1.72
N ALA A 79 16.85 -7.82 1.08
CA ALA A 79 16.85 -7.94 -0.37
C ALA A 79 15.51 -7.55 -1.04
N LYS A 80 14.39 -7.58 -0.30
CA LYS A 80 13.06 -7.27 -0.84
C LYS A 80 12.79 -5.77 -0.82
N THR A 81 13.08 -5.08 0.28
CA THR A 81 12.86 -3.63 0.43
C THR A 81 14.05 -2.81 -0.04
N LYS A 82 15.22 -3.43 -0.25
CA LYS A 82 16.49 -2.78 -0.59
C LYS A 82 17.01 -1.87 0.53
N LEU A 83 16.49 -2.03 1.74
CA LEU A 83 16.93 -1.29 2.93
C LEU A 83 18.09 -2.02 3.59
N HIS A 84 19.04 -1.25 4.08
CA HIS A 84 20.12 -1.71 4.96
C HIS A 84 19.84 -1.19 6.37
N TYR A 85 20.05 -2.05 7.36
CA TYR A 85 19.84 -1.74 8.77
C TYR A 85 21.17 -1.87 9.50
N ASP A 86 21.67 -0.75 10.02
CA ASP A 86 22.93 -0.69 10.77
C ASP A 86 22.76 -1.18 12.22
N ASN A 87 21.52 -1.25 12.72
CA ASN A 87 21.22 -1.71 14.07
C ASN A 87 19.95 -2.57 14.14
N MET A 88 19.94 -3.48 15.10
CA MET A 88 18.85 -4.44 15.27
C MET A 88 17.53 -3.80 15.73
N PHE A 89 17.59 -2.69 16.47
CA PHE A 89 16.40 -2.02 16.96
C PHE A 89 15.51 -1.54 15.81
N GLU A 90 16.09 -0.86 14.81
CA GLU A 90 15.35 -0.43 13.62
C GLU A 90 14.80 -1.61 12.82
N ALA A 91 15.60 -2.67 12.67
CA ALA A 91 15.13 -3.90 12.01
C ALA A 91 13.94 -4.55 12.75
N GLN A 92 13.94 -4.56 14.09
CA GLN A 92 12.83 -5.07 14.90
C GLN A 92 11.56 -4.20 14.77
N VAL A 93 11.72 -2.88 14.72
CA VAL A 93 10.62 -1.93 14.49
C VAL A 93 9.99 -2.16 13.11
N ASP A 94 10.79 -2.25 12.04
CA ASP A 94 10.27 -2.46 10.69
C ASP A 94 9.72 -3.88 10.47
N ALA A 95 10.24 -4.87 11.20
CA ALA A 95 9.63 -6.19 11.27
C ALA A 95 8.21 -6.10 11.86
N ALA A 96 7.99 -5.33 12.91
CA ALA A 96 6.65 -5.14 13.47
C ALA A 96 5.70 -4.45 12.48
N TYR A 97 6.15 -3.38 11.79
CA TYR A 97 5.35 -2.74 10.74
C TYR A 97 4.96 -3.71 9.62
N SER A 98 5.92 -4.51 9.14
CA SER A 98 5.71 -5.54 8.13
C SER A 98 4.64 -6.57 8.54
N ALA A 99 4.62 -6.99 9.82
CA ALA A 99 3.60 -7.89 10.35
C ALA A 99 2.23 -7.22 10.45
N LEU A 100 2.16 -5.96 10.88
CA LEU A 100 0.93 -5.18 11.01
C LEU A 100 0.25 -4.99 9.64
N GLU A 101 1.00 -4.61 8.62
CA GLU A 101 0.48 -4.41 7.25
C GLU A 101 -0.16 -5.70 6.70
N LYS A 102 0.48 -6.84 6.94
CA LYS A 102 -0.04 -8.15 6.50
C LYS A 102 -1.27 -8.58 7.30
N ALA A 103 -1.32 -8.27 8.60
CA ALA A 103 -2.46 -8.57 9.45
C ALA A 103 -3.70 -7.71 9.14
N ALA A 104 -3.49 -6.43 8.81
CA ALA A 104 -4.55 -5.49 8.41
C ALA A 104 -5.25 -5.88 7.10
N GLY A 105 -4.73 -6.87 6.37
CA GLY A 105 -5.37 -7.41 5.17
C GLY A 105 -5.12 -6.58 3.91
N ALA A 106 -4.23 -5.58 3.96
CA ALA A 106 -3.76 -4.81 2.82
C ALA A 106 -2.78 -5.65 1.97
N THR A 107 -3.30 -6.72 1.37
CA THR A 107 -2.54 -7.63 0.51
C THR A 107 -2.95 -7.48 -0.94
N VAL A 108 -2.03 -7.72 -1.88
CA VAL A 108 -2.34 -7.74 -3.32
C VAL A 108 -3.49 -8.71 -3.64
N LYS A 109 -3.53 -9.87 -2.95
CA LYS A 109 -4.61 -10.85 -3.10
C LYS A 109 -5.96 -10.27 -2.70
N ASN A 110 -6.05 -9.60 -1.55
CA ASN A 110 -7.29 -9.00 -1.08
C ASN A 110 -7.71 -7.81 -1.96
N ALA A 111 -6.77 -6.94 -2.33
CA ALA A 111 -7.03 -5.81 -3.24
C ALA A 111 -7.56 -6.29 -4.60
N ARG A 112 -6.90 -7.29 -5.21
CA ARG A 112 -7.33 -7.93 -6.45
C ARG A 112 -8.72 -8.55 -6.32
N THR A 113 -8.97 -9.26 -5.21
CA THR A 113 -10.25 -9.94 -4.96
C THR A 113 -11.37 -8.94 -4.80
N TYR A 114 -11.18 -7.90 -3.98
CA TYR A 114 -12.14 -6.82 -3.77
C TYR A 114 -12.47 -6.12 -5.10
N ASN A 115 -11.46 -5.65 -5.83
CA ASN A 115 -11.68 -4.88 -7.06
C ASN A 115 -12.28 -5.74 -8.19
N ARG A 116 -11.95 -7.03 -8.28
CA ARG A 116 -12.61 -7.97 -9.20
C ARG A 116 -14.08 -8.21 -8.84
N HIS A 117 -14.38 -8.38 -7.56
CA HIS A 117 -15.75 -8.56 -7.09
C HIS A 117 -16.58 -7.29 -7.23
N LEU A 118 -16.00 -6.12 -6.97
CA LEU A 118 -16.61 -4.82 -7.21
C LEU A 118 -16.96 -4.66 -8.70
N ARG A 119 -16.01 -4.93 -9.61
CA ARG A 119 -16.28 -4.93 -11.06
C ARG A 119 -17.45 -5.85 -11.41
N LYS A 120 -17.40 -7.12 -10.98
CA LYS A 120 -18.46 -8.11 -11.19
C LYS A 120 -19.81 -7.67 -10.58
N ARG A 121 -19.79 -6.90 -9.49
CA ARG A 121 -21.00 -6.35 -8.85
C ARG A 121 -21.59 -5.18 -9.62
N LEU A 122 -20.75 -4.33 -10.19
CA LEU A 122 -21.16 -3.18 -10.99
C LEU A 122 -21.68 -3.59 -12.37
N THR A 123 -21.10 -4.62 -13.01
CA THR A 123 -21.60 -5.14 -14.31
C THR A 123 -23.02 -5.69 -14.23
N LYS A 124 -23.49 -6.12 -13.04
CA LYS A 124 -24.87 -6.53 -12.82
C LYS A 124 -25.89 -5.39 -12.95
N LYS A 125 -25.44 -4.12 -12.97
CA LYS A 125 -26.29 -2.90 -13.03
C LYS A 125 -27.43 -2.88 -11.99
N LYS A 126 -27.24 -3.55 -10.85
CA LYS A 126 -28.21 -3.58 -9.74
C LYS A 126 -27.92 -2.50 -8.70
N GLY A 127 -28.97 -1.91 -8.14
CA GLY A 127 -28.88 -0.97 -7.02
C GLY A 127 -28.60 -1.62 -5.66
N THR A 128 -28.74 -0.86 -4.59
CA THR A 128 -28.64 -1.35 -3.20
C THR A 128 -29.97 -1.94 -2.73
N PRO A 129 -30.04 -2.69 -1.61
CA PRO A 129 -31.31 -3.21 -1.10
C PRO A 129 -32.39 -2.14 -0.90
N LEU A 130 -32.01 -0.96 -0.41
CA LEU A 130 -32.93 0.18 -0.22
C LEU A 130 -33.36 0.84 -1.54
N ARG A 131 -32.48 0.82 -2.56
CA ARG A 131 -32.72 1.46 -3.87
C ARG A 131 -32.43 0.47 -5.00
N PRO A 132 -33.19 -0.63 -5.15
CA PRO A 132 -32.80 -1.74 -6.02
C PRO A 132 -32.83 -1.40 -7.51
N LYS A 133 -33.66 -0.43 -7.90
CA LYS A 133 -33.87 0.02 -9.29
C LYS A 133 -32.83 1.03 -9.78
N ILE A 134 -31.99 1.58 -8.90
CA ILE A 134 -31.00 2.62 -9.26
C ILE A 134 -29.61 1.98 -9.28
N PRO A 135 -28.98 1.76 -10.46
CA PRO A 135 -27.68 1.09 -10.54
C PRO A 135 -26.60 1.81 -9.72
N VAL A 136 -25.81 1.03 -8.97
CA VAL A 136 -24.65 1.57 -8.25
C VAL A 136 -23.56 1.96 -9.24
N ARG A 137 -23.02 3.18 -9.08
CA ARG A 137 -21.81 3.66 -9.75
C ARG A 137 -20.71 3.81 -8.71
N ALA A 138 -19.48 3.44 -9.05
CA ALA A 138 -18.32 3.60 -8.17
C ALA A 138 -17.09 3.97 -8.99
N TYR A 139 -16.17 4.69 -8.35
CA TYR A 139 -14.84 4.98 -8.86
C TYR A 139 -13.84 4.15 -8.08
N VAL A 140 -12.94 3.46 -8.77
CA VAL A 140 -11.87 2.68 -8.11
C VAL A 140 -10.77 3.65 -7.72
N PHE A 141 -10.51 3.76 -6.43
CA PHE A 141 -9.37 4.50 -5.89
C PHE A 141 -8.17 3.54 -5.73
N ALA A 142 -6.98 3.80 -6.28
CA ALA A 142 -6.61 4.86 -7.23
C ALA A 142 -6.11 4.25 -8.54
N LEU A 143 -5.83 5.09 -9.54
CA LEU A 143 -5.26 4.59 -10.79
C LEU A 143 -3.79 4.18 -10.59
N PHE A 144 -3.00 5.00 -9.91
CA PHE A 144 -1.57 4.76 -9.67
C PHE A 144 -1.23 4.60 -8.19
N ASN A 145 -0.18 3.84 -7.90
CA ASN A 145 0.45 3.82 -6.60
C ASN A 145 1.06 5.20 -6.32
N GLU A 146 0.74 5.77 -5.16
CA GLU A 146 1.15 7.12 -4.77
C GLU A 146 2.31 7.04 -3.78
N ASN A 147 3.54 6.86 -4.30
CA ASN A 147 4.73 6.62 -3.48
C ASN A 147 5.05 7.73 -2.47
N SER A 148 4.61 8.97 -2.74
CA SER A 148 4.88 10.13 -1.89
C SER A 148 3.86 10.32 -0.77
N LYS A 149 2.90 9.40 -0.59
CA LYS A 149 1.93 9.50 0.50
C LYS A 149 2.58 9.24 1.86
N PRO A 150 2.35 10.13 2.85
CA PRO A 150 2.75 9.87 4.23
C PRO A 150 1.88 8.75 4.82
N GLY A 151 2.37 8.10 5.88
CA GLY A 151 1.64 7.04 6.58
C GLY A 151 2.05 5.62 6.19
N PRO A 152 1.21 4.61 6.46
CA PRO A 152 1.52 3.19 6.26
C PRO A 152 1.82 2.84 4.80
N THR A 153 2.56 1.75 4.54
CA THR A 153 2.91 1.37 3.15
C THR A 153 1.67 1.06 2.31
N SER A 154 0.55 0.68 2.91
CA SER A 154 -0.73 0.53 2.21
C SER A 154 -1.17 1.81 1.48
N GLU A 155 -0.92 3.00 2.05
CA GLU A 155 -1.28 4.30 1.45
C GLU A 155 -0.57 4.54 0.11
N ARG A 156 0.64 3.98 -0.02
CA ARG A 156 1.45 4.04 -1.23
C ARG A 156 1.07 2.97 -2.27
N ASN A 157 0.15 2.05 -1.94
CA ASN A 157 -0.12 0.82 -2.71
C ASN A 157 -1.61 0.60 -3.08
N PHE A 158 -2.40 1.67 -3.22
CA PHE A 158 -3.81 1.59 -3.66
C PHE A 158 -3.99 1.46 -5.18
N GLY A 159 -2.97 1.77 -5.98
CA GLY A 159 -3.06 1.88 -7.43
C GLY A 159 -3.40 0.57 -8.14
N LEU A 160 -4.12 0.68 -9.25
CA LEU A 160 -4.21 -0.39 -10.26
C LEU A 160 -2.92 -0.53 -11.06
N PHE A 161 -2.14 0.55 -11.14
CA PHE A 161 -0.86 0.66 -11.81
C PHE A 161 0.24 1.10 -10.85
N LYS A 162 1.47 0.70 -11.11
CA LYS A 162 2.67 1.26 -10.51
C LYS A 162 3.04 2.59 -11.19
N PRO A 163 3.96 3.39 -10.63
CA PRO A 163 4.37 4.66 -11.22
C PRO A 163 4.98 4.53 -12.63
N ASP A 164 5.55 3.37 -12.95
CA ASP A 164 6.11 3.04 -14.27
C ASP A 164 5.04 2.64 -15.31
N GLY A 165 3.76 2.71 -14.96
CA GLY A 165 2.64 2.32 -15.82
C GLY A 165 2.42 0.81 -15.93
N SER A 166 3.22 -0.03 -15.26
CA SER A 166 2.97 -1.46 -15.16
C SER A 166 1.78 -1.76 -14.23
N ILE A 167 1.09 -2.87 -14.47
CA ILE A 167 -0.10 -3.24 -13.70
C ILE A 167 0.33 -3.70 -12.28
N ALA A 168 -0.25 -3.11 -11.24
CA ALA A 168 -0.01 -3.52 -9.86
C ALA A 168 -0.72 -4.85 -9.55
N TYR A 169 -1.96 -5.01 -10.02
CA TYR A 169 -2.72 -6.27 -10.00
C TYR A 169 -3.86 -6.26 -11.01
N ASP A 170 -4.03 -7.37 -11.72
CA ASP A 170 -5.04 -7.50 -12.77
C ASP A 170 -6.45 -7.78 -12.21
N ILE A 171 -7.40 -6.89 -12.55
CA ILE A 171 -8.82 -6.96 -12.15
C ILE A 171 -9.76 -7.35 -13.31
N GLY A 172 -9.22 -7.61 -14.51
CA GLY A 172 -9.92 -8.16 -15.68
C GLY A 172 -10.69 -7.14 -16.51
N PHE A 173 -10.18 -5.91 -16.66
CA PHE A 173 -10.69 -4.95 -17.64
C PHE A 173 -10.03 -5.21 -19.01
N THR A 174 -10.82 -5.20 -20.06
CA THR A 174 -10.33 -5.08 -21.44
C THR A 174 -9.70 -3.69 -21.61
N GLY A 175 -8.38 -3.63 -21.86
CA GLY A 175 -7.63 -2.38 -22.00
C GLY A 175 -6.71 -2.01 -20.82
N LEU A 176 -6.64 -2.82 -19.76
CA LEU A 176 -5.51 -2.76 -18.81
C LEU A 176 -4.29 -3.40 -19.47
N VAL A 177 -3.63 -2.64 -20.34
CA VAL A 177 -2.28 -2.93 -20.85
C VAL A 177 -1.28 -2.05 -20.09
N PRO A 178 -0.05 -2.52 -19.83
CA PRO A 178 1.01 -1.67 -19.28
C PRO A 178 1.11 -0.38 -20.09
N SER A 179 0.92 0.77 -19.43
CA SER A 179 1.10 2.07 -20.05
C SER A 179 2.56 2.48 -19.89
N SER A 180 3.48 1.70 -20.48
CA SER A 180 4.82 2.20 -20.74
C SER A 180 4.74 3.10 -21.98
N ALA A 181 4.06 4.24 -21.84
CA ALA A 181 4.18 5.30 -22.81
C ALA A 181 5.63 5.82 -22.73
N PRO A 182 6.38 5.89 -23.85
CA PRO A 182 7.62 6.66 -23.84
C PRO A 182 7.30 8.08 -23.35
N PRO A 183 8.22 8.75 -22.63
CA PRO A 183 7.99 10.12 -22.19
C PRO A 183 7.57 10.96 -23.40
N LEU A 184 6.43 11.64 -23.29
CA LEU A 184 5.90 12.51 -24.33
C LEU A 184 6.98 13.51 -24.73
N SER A 185 7.58 13.30 -25.90
CA SER A 185 8.43 14.29 -26.53
C SER A 185 7.51 15.41 -27.01
N PHE A 186 7.78 16.65 -26.60
CA PHE A 186 7.08 17.84 -27.11
C PHE A 186 7.12 17.95 -28.65
N LYS A 187 8.02 17.22 -29.32
CA LYS A 187 8.09 17.15 -30.79
C LYS A 187 6.97 16.32 -31.42
N ASP A 188 6.42 15.33 -30.71
CA ASP A 188 5.39 14.43 -31.26
C ASP A 188 3.99 15.06 -31.26
N ILE A 189 3.75 16.03 -30.36
CA ILE A 189 2.49 16.81 -30.29
C ILE A 189 2.38 17.75 -31.50
N ALA A 190 3.50 18.29 -32.00
CA ALA A 190 3.51 19.19 -33.16
C ALA A 190 3.29 18.43 -34.48
N ALA A 191 3.76 17.19 -34.59
CA ALA A 191 3.69 16.40 -35.82
C ALA A 191 2.27 15.86 -36.12
N GLN A 192 1.42 15.67 -35.10
CA GLN A 192 0.05 15.19 -35.28
C GLN A 192 -0.98 16.31 -35.53
N GLY A 193 -0.59 17.58 -35.38
CA GLY A 193 -1.49 18.73 -35.53
C GLY A 193 -1.72 19.20 -36.97
N TRP A 194 -0.93 18.75 -37.94
CA TRP A 194 -0.92 19.30 -39.31
C TRP A 194 -1.67 18.47 -40.35
N LEU A 195 -2.12 17.25 -40.03
CA LEU A 195 -2.63 16.30 -41.03
C LEU A 195 -4.14 16.03 -40.99
N ARG A 196 -4.93 16.81 -40.23
CA ARG A 196 -6.35 16.48 -40.03
C ARG A 196 -7.30 17.67 -39.87
N TRP A 197 -7.16 18.69 -40.70
CA TRP A 197 -8.18 19.74 -40.86
C TRP A 197 -8.38 20.10 -42.34
N SER A 198 -9.20 19.32 -43.03
CA SER A 198 -10.00 19.81 -44.15
C SER A 198 -11.37 19.15 -44.06
N TYR A 199 -12.25 19.70 -43.24
CA TYR A 199 -13.71 19.75 -43.39
C TYR A 199 -14.27 20.50 -42.17
N SER A 200 -14.34 21.82 -42.30
CA SER A 200 -15.28 22.68 -41.58
C SER A 200 -16.71 22.23 -41.99
N LEU A 201 -17.73 22.07 -41.14
CA LEU A 201 -18.30 23.01 -40.18
C LEU A 201 -19.35 22.29 -39.29
N LEU A 202 -19.64 22.93 -38.15
CA LEU A 202 -20.77 22.77 -37.22
C LEU A 202 -20.70 21.61 -36.22
N PHE A 203 -20.33 21.93 -34.97
CA PHE A 203 -21.24 21.82 -33.83
C PHE A 203 -20.79 22.75 -32.69
N MET A 204 -21.79 23.35 -32.04
CA MET A 204 -21.73 24.31 -30.94
C MET A 204 -20.59 24.10 -29.93
N ALA A 205 -19.83 25.17 -29.68
CA ALA A 205 -19.15 25.37 -28.42
C ALA A 205 -20.17 25.89 -27.39
N CYS A 206 -20.28 25.19 -26.25
CA CYS A 206 -20.74 25.79 -25.00
C CYS A 206 -19.71 25.41 -23.92
N SER A 207 -19.05 26.44 -23.39
CA SER A 207 -17.95 26.45 -22.41
C SER A 207 -18.46 26.16 -20.98
N VAL A 208 -17.68 25.78 -19.94
CA VAL A 208 -16.81 26.59 -19.04
C VAL A 208 -16.54 25.66 -17.81
N VAL A 209 -15.31 25.30 -17.36
CA VAL A 209 -14.27 25.95 -16.52
C VAL A 209 -14.72 26.46 -15.12
N LEU A 210 -14.11 25.91 -14.06
CA LEU A 210 -14.37 26.20 -12.64
C LEU A 210 -13.80 27.55 -12.17
N GLN A 211 -14.55 28.28 -11.35
CA GLN A 211 -14.09 29.48 -10.61
C GLN A 211 -13.84 29.11 -9.14
N GLN A 212 -12.67 29.47 -8.61
CA GLN A 212 -12.37 29.41 -7.18
C GLN A 212 -12.97 30.63 -6.47
N GLY A 213 -13.57 30.41 -5.31
CA GLY A 213 -13.96 31.46 -4.37
C GLY A 213 -13.24 31.27 -3.04
N LEU A 214 -12.35 32.20 -2.72
CA LEU A 214 -11.94 32.52 -1.35
C LEU A 214 -12.94 33.55 -0.81
N GLY A 215 -13.39 33.33 0.43
CA GLY A 215 -14.02 34.34 1.28
C GLY A 215 -13.21 34.44 2.57
#